data_AF-A0A7W1J3Z5-F1
#
_entry.id   AF-A0A7W1J3Z5-F1
#
_cell.length_a   1.000
_cell.length_b   1.000
_cell.length_c   1.000
_cell.angle_alpha   90.00
_cell.angle_beta   90.00
_cell.angle_gamma   90.00
#
_symmetry.space_group_name_H-M   'P 1'
#
loop_
_entity.id
_entity.type
_entity.pdbx_description
1 polymer ?
#
loop_
_entity_poly.entity_id
_entity_poly.type
_entity_poly.pdbx_seq_one_letter_code
_entity_poly.pdbx_strand_id
1 'polypeptide(L)'
;MVGIVDRGRAAETRESSPEPIGDLDARIARRHAGFVATARRLSRTGWVLVRGTAGILDRRLAVVGALFLLLIATSTLVFDLYLGVSLLDALYFVVVTFATVGYGDINLLEAPAPLKLFGIVMIIVGGLVLALVFGLVTDAIVGVRVARALGQHPVPRRDHVIVCGVGKTGGRIIEALVEAGVPCVAVERDEAAIDSALIKRLRVPLVVGDASSEETLDSLRLGSARALMAMTNDDMANLQCALLAHAQAPRLRVVLRLFDHDLATRVERATGIHLSRSVSSLAAPAFVAAIFGRRAAAVLPIGNEVLQIVDLTAERPTDVSALEGACQARVLAVNGTAFPEPHVPVAPGDEVRVVGTVRGLADLERRVVPSAAGDDANERDETAR
;
A
#
# COMPACT_ATOMS: atom_id res chain seq x y z
N MET A 1 -44.84 -53.00 -59.75
CA MET A 1 -44.51 -53.18 -61.18
C MET A 1 -43.60 -52.02 -61.56
N VAL A 2 -42.41 -52.34 -62.10
CA VAL A 2 -41.36 -51.43 -62.63
C VAL A 2 -40.59 -50.64 -61.55
N GLY A 3 -39.26 -50.61 -61.49
CA GLY A 3 -38.24 -51.21 -62.36
C GLY A 3 -36.85 -51.05 -61.75
N ILE A 4 -36.05 -52.09 -61.92
CA ILE A 4 -34.64 -52.24 -61.58
C ILE A 4 -33.79 -51.53 -62.66
N VAL A 5 -32.81 -50.72 -62.28
CA VAL A 5 -31.61 -50.46 -63.10
C VAL A 5 -30.36 -50.43 -62.22
N ASP A 6 -29.39 -51.18 -62.73
CA ASP A 6 -28.09 -51.65 -62.26
C ASP A 6 -27.01 -50.55 -62.19
N ARG A 7 -26.00 -50.77 -61.33
CA ARG A 7 -24.58 -50.40 -61.54
C ARG A 7 -23.70 -51.02 -60.46
N GLY A 8 -22.99 -52.09 -60.83
CA GLY A 8 -21.94 -52.70 -60.02
C GLY A 8 -20.69 -51.83 -59.84
N ARG A 9 -19.90 -52.16 -58.81
CA ARG A 9 -18.45 -51.93 -58.81
C ARG A 9 -17.73 -52.92 -57.88
N ALA A 10 -16.62 -53.40 -58.43
CA ALA A 10 -15.72 -54.46 -57.99
C ALA A 10 -15.32 -54.47 -56.50
N ALA A 11 -15.22 -55.69 -55.98
CA ALA A 11 -14.50 -56.01 -54.75
C ALA A 11 -12.99 -55.94 -55.00
N GLU A 12 -12.29 -55.09 -54.25
CA GLU A 12 -10.84 -55.06 -54.15
C GLU A 12 -10.47 -55.49 -52.72
N THR A 13 -10.07 -56.76 -52.57
CA THR A 13 -9.48 -57.32 -51.35
C THR A 13 -8.12 -56.69 -51.11
N ARG A 14 -8.02 -55.79 -50.13
CA ARG A 14 -6.73 -55.34 -49.57
C ARG A 14 -6.30 -56.32 -48.48
N GLU A 15 -5.27 -57.07 -48.80
CA GLU A 15 -4.51 -57.94 -47.92
C GLU A 15 -3.79 -57.09 -46.86
N SER A 16 -4.20 -57.21 -45.58
CA SER A 16 -3.57 -56.54 -44.44
C SER A 16 -2.42 -57.39 -43.92
N SER A 17 -1.18 -56.97 -44.18
CA SER A 17 0.02 -57.55 -43.56
C SER A 17 0.07 -57.21 -42.05
N PRO A 18 0.44 -58.15 -41.16
CA PRO A 18 0.52 -57.88 -39.72
C PRO A 18 1.80 -57.09 -39.38
N GLU A 19 1.66 -55.99 -38.62
CA GLU A 19 2.81 -55.28 -38.04
C GLU A 19 3.56 -56.17 -37.03
N PRO A 20 4.91 -56.13 -36.99
CA PRO A 20 5.69 -56.94 -36.06
C PRO A 20 5.56 -56.44 -34.62
N ILE A 21 5.17 -57.35 -33.72
CA ILE A 21 4.86 -57.16 -32.28
C ILE A 21 6.00 -56.48 -31.48
N GLY A 22 7.25 -56.51 -31.97
CA GLY A 22 8.41 -55.95 -31.26
C GLY A 22 8.43 -54.42 -31.10
N ASP A 23 7.70 -53.67 -31.93
CA ASP A 23 7.72 -52.20 -31.87
C ASP A 23 6.70 -51.62 -30.86
N LEU A 24 5.74 -52.43 -30.38
CA LEU A 24 4.76 -52.00 -29.38
C LEU A 24 5.37 -51.91 -27.98
N ASP A 25 6.15 -52.92 -27.58
CA ASP A 25 6.84 -52.95 -26.28
C ASP A 25 7.89 -51.84 -26.16
N ALA A 26 8.61 -51.55 -27.26
CA ALA A 26 9.58 -50.46 -27.31
C ALA A 26 8.91 -49.06 -27.26
N ARG A 27 7.66 -48.94 -27.71
CA ARG A 27 6.87 -47.69 -27.61
C ARG A 27 6.28 -47.51 -26.21
N ILE A 28 5.84 -48.57 -25.54
CA ILE A 28 5.34 -48.52 -24.15
C ILE A 28 6.48 -48.19 -23.17
N ALA A 29 7.66 -48.81 -23.32
CA ALA A 29 8.82 -48.55 -22.48
C ALA A 29 9.33 -47.10 -22.58
N ARG A 30 9.34 -46.52 -23.80
CA ARG A 30 9.72 -45.11 -24.03
C ARG A 30 8.71 -44.12 -23.45
N ARG A 31 7.42 -44.48 -23.40
CA ARG A 31 6.36 -43.67 -22.80
C ARG A 31 6.46 -43.63 -21.26
N HIS A 32 6.83 -44.75 -20.63
CA HIS A 32 7.03 -44.83 -19.18
C HIS A 32 8.27 -44.06 -18.70
N ALA A 33 9.39 -44.13 -19.44
CA ALA A 33 10.61 -43.39 -19.11
C ALA A 33 10.43 -41.85 -19.18
N GLY A 34 9.66 -41.37 -20.17
CA GLY A 34 9.31 -39.95 -20.31
C GLY A 34 8.41 -39.43 -19.17
N PHE A 35 7.49 -40.27 -18.68
CA PHE A 35 6.58 -39.89 -17.58
C PHE A 35 7.32 -39.71 -16.25
N VAL A 36 8.26 -40.61 -15.92
CA VAL A 36 9.06 -40.54 -14.68
C VAL A 36 10.03 -39.34 -14.68
N ALA A 37 10.62 -39.01 -15.82
CA ALA A 37 11.49 -37.82 -15.95
C ALA A 37 10.69 -36.50 -15.85
N THR A 38 9.47 -36.48 -16.40
CA THR A 38 8.57 -35.32 -16.35
C THR A 38 8.02 -35.12 -14.93
N ALA A 39 7.66 -36.20 -14.22
CA ALA A 39 7.22 -36.16 -12.83
C ALA A 39 8.31 -35.62 -11.88
N ARG A 40 9.59 -36.01 -12.08
CA ARG A 40 10.72 -35.45 -11.31
C ARG A 40 10.94 -33.96 -11.59
N ARG A 41 10.69 -33.48 -12.82
CA ARG A 41 10.83 -32.05 -13.18
C ARG A 41 9.70 -31.19 -12.61
N LEU A 42 8.46 -31.70 -12.55
CA LEU A 42 7.34 -31.05 -11.87
C LEU A 42 7.53 -30.94 -10.36
N SER A 43 8.20 -31.92 -9.72
CA SER A 43 8.41 -31.91 -8.26
C SER A 43 9.31 -30.76 -7.76
N ARG A 44 10.33 -30.33 -8.55
CA ARG A 44 11.23 -29.22 -8.19
C ARG A 44 10.57 -27.84 -8.39
N THR A 45 9.81 -27.67 -9.46
CA THR A 45 9.06 -26.41 -9.72
C THR A 45 7.86 -26.28 -8.78
N GLY A 46 7.20 -27.40 -8.45
CA GLY A 46 6.14 -27.46 -7.45
C GLY A 46 6.64 -27.09 -6.04
N TRP A 47 7.82 -27.55 -5.64
CA TRP A 47 8.42 -27.19 -4.34
C TRP A 47 8.77 -25.71 -4.21
N VAL A 48 9.19 -25.05 -5.30
CA VAL A 48 9.48 -23.60 -5.31
C VAL A 48 8.19 -22.77 -5.28
N LEU A 49 7.13 -23.23 -5.96
CA LEU A 49 5.80 -22.62 -5.88
C LEU A 49 5.18 -22.80 -4.49
N VAL A 50 5.28 -23.99 -3.89
CA VAL A 50 4.78 -24.29 -2.54
C VAL A 50 5.53 -23.47 -1.48
N ARG A 51 6.85 -23.27 -1.61
CA ARG A 51 7.60 -22.40 -0.69
C ARG A 51 7.26 -20.91 -0.88
N GLY A 52 6.89 -20.50 -2.10
CA GLY A 52 6.45 -19.14 -2.41
C GLY A 52 5.01 -18.82 -1.99
N THR A 53 4.14 -19.83 -1.92
CA THR A 53 2.75 -19.71 -1.45
C THR A 53 2.55 -20.06 0.01
N ALA A 54 3.51 -20.73 0.67
CA ALA A 54 3.48 -21.04 2.09
C ALA A 54 3.42 -19.78 3.01
N GLY A 55 3.85 -18.62 2.52
CA GLY A 55 3.68 -17.34 3.23
C GLY A 55 2.31 -16.67 3.04
N ILE A 56 1.42 -17.25 2.21
CA ILE A 56 0.10 -16.72 1.86
C ILE A 56 -1.02 -17.64 2.35
N LEU A 57 -0.72 -18.92 2.59
CA LEU A 57 -1.69 -19.85 3.14
C LEU A 57 -1.89 -19.55 4.64
N ASP A 58 -3.10 -19.13 5.01
CA ASP A 58 -3.49 -18.95 6.41
C ASP A 58 -3.04 -20.17 7.22
N ARG A 59 -2.43 -19.96 8.40
CA ARG A 59 -1.95 -21.05 9.27
C ARG A 59 -3.03 -22.10 9.50
N ARG A 60 -4.29 -21.67 9.54
CA ARG A 60 -5.49 -22.51 9.64
C ARG A 60 -5.61 -23.48 8.46
N LEU A 61 -5.51 -22.99 7.23
CA LEU A 61 -5.62 -23.79 6.01
C LEU A 61 -4.46 -24.79 5.87
N ALA A 62 -3.25 -24.39 6.28
CA ALA A 62 -2.11 -25.29 6.35
C ALA A 62 -2.32 -26.43 7.36
N VAL A 63 -2.83 -26.13 8.56
CA VAL A 63 -3.13 -27.12 9.60
C VAL A 63 -4.25 -28.08 9.15
N VAL A 64 -5.37 -27.55 8.64
CA VAL A 64 -6.49 -28.36 8.14
C VAL A 64 -6.05 -29.25 6.97
N GLY A 65 -5.28 -28.71 6.02
CA GLY A 65 -4.73 -29.48 4.91
C GLY A 65 -3.79 -30.59 5.37
N ALA A 66 -2.92 -30.33 6.35
CA ALA A 66 -2.03 -31.35 6.93
C ALA A 66 -2.81 -32.46 7.65
N LEU A 67 -3.84 -32.11 8.43
CA LEU A 67 -4.72 -33.08 9.09
C LEU A 67 -5.48 -33.95 8.08
N PHE A 68 -5.93 -33.36 6.97
CA PHE A 68 -6.62 -34.10 5.92
C PHE A 68 -5.69 -35.09 5.20
N LEU A 69 -4.46 -34.67 4.88
CA LEU A 69 -3.45 -35.57 4.31
C LEU A 69 -3.06 -36.69 5.27
N LEU A 70 -2.96 -36.38 6.57
CA LEU A 70 -2.71 -37.38 7.60
C LEU A 70 -3.86 -38.39 7.66
N LEU A 71 -5.11 -37.93 7.64
CA LEU A 71 -6.29 -38.79 7.62
C LEU A 71 -6.27 -39.74 6.41
N ILE A 72 -5.97 -39.22 5.21
CA ILE A 72 -5.82 -40.03 4.00
C ILE A 72 -4.73 -41.08 4.20
N ALA A 73 -3.53 -40.68 4.63
CA ALA A 73 -2.40 -41.59 4.83
C ALA A 73 -2.70 -42.69 5.86
N THR A 74 -3.30 -42.35 7.00
CA THR A 74 -3.69 -43.33 8.02
C THR A 74 -4.76 -44.27 7.52
N SER A 75 -5.74 -43.78 6.76
CA SER A 75 -6.82 -44.61 6.20
C SER A 75 -6.30 -45.56 5.13
N THR A 76 -5.42 -45.06 4.25
CA THR A 76 -4.74 -45.88 3.25
C THR A 76 -3.92 -46.98 3.89
N LEU A 77 -3.17 -46.69 4.96
CA LEU A 77 -2.41 -47.70 5.69
C LEU A 77 -3.31 -48.76 6.33
N VAL A 78 -4.44 -48.35 6.93
CA VAL A 78 -5.41 -49.28 7.51
C VAL A 78 -6.00 -50.20 6.43
N PHE A 79 -6.36 -49.69 5.26
CA PHE A 79 -6.92 -50.55 4.21
C PHE A 79 -5.87 -51.43 3.51
N ASP A 80 -4.64 -50.93 3.31
CA ASP A 80 -3.53 -51.75 2.81
C ASP A 80 -3.27 -52.97 3.71
N LEU A 81 -3.21 -52.74 5.04
CA LEU A 81 -2.94 -53.81 6.01
C LEU A 81 -4.09 -54.80 6.21
N TYR A 82 -5.35 -54.35 6.11
CA TYR A 82 -6.52 -55.17 6.49
C TYR A 82 -7.38 -55.68 5.32
N LEU A 83 -7.36 -55.02 4.15
CA LEU A 83 -8.07 -55.52 2.94
C LEU A 83 -7.18 -56.37 2.05
N GLY A 84 -5.86 -56.40 2.27
CA GLY A 84 -4.92 -57.16 1.43
C GLY A 84 -4.82 -56.64 -0.01
N VAL A 85 -5.24 -55.40 -0.24
CA VAL A 85 -5.12 -54.68 -1.52
C VAL A 85 -3.78 -53.98 -1.60
N SER A 86 -3.32 -53.62 -2.81
CA SER A 86 -2.08 -52.86 -2.94
C SER A 86 -2.23 -51.47 -2.31
N LEU A 87 -1.12 -50.87 -1.85
CA LEU A 87 -1.10 -49.50 -1.33
C LEU A 87 -1.77 -48.48 -2.28
N LEU A 88 -1.59 -48.68 -3.59
CA LEU A 88 -2.19 -47.81 -4.61
C LEU A 88 -3.71 -47.97 -4.66
N ASP A 89 -4.20 -49.20 -4.57
CA ASP A 89 -5.65 -49.51 -4.57
C ASP A 89 -6.33 -49.05 -3.27
N ALA A 90 -5.63 -49.16 -2.13
CA ALA A 90 -6.08 -48.60 -0.86
C ALA A 90 -6.18 -47.06 -0.91
N LEU A 91 -5.18 -46.38 -1.50
CA LEU A 91 -5.21 -44.94 -1.69
C LEU A 91 -6.36 -44.55 -2.63
N TYR A 92 -6.52 -45.27 -3.73
CA TYR A 92 -7.60 -45.09 -4.67
C TYR A 92 -8.97 -45.21 -3.99
N PHE A 93 -9.18 -46.26 -3.19
CA PHE A 93 -10.42 -46.46 -2.44
C PHE A 93 -10.72 -45.29 -1.49
N VAL A 94 -9.73 -44.83 -0.72
CA VAL A 94 -9.87 -43.71 0.22
C VAL A 94 -10.21 -42.41 -0.52
N VAL A 95 -9.51 -42.09 -1.60
CA VAL A 95 -9.73 -40.86 -2.38
C VAL A 95 -11.12 -40.87 -3.04
N VAL A 96 -11.52 -41.98 -3.66
CA VAL A 96 -12.85 -42.14 -4.27
C VAL A 96 -13.97 -42.02 -3.25
N THR A 97 -13.74 -42.55 -2.04
CA THR A 97 -14.69 -42.47 -0.94
C THR A 97 -14.80 -41.04 -0.39
N PHE A 98 -13.67 -40.35 -0.19
CA PHE A 98 -13.65 -38.97 0.32
C PHE A 98 -14.24 -37.99 -0.67
N ALA A 99 -13.95 -38.17 -1.96
CA ALA A 99 -14.53 -37.38 -3.04
C ALA A 99 -16.03 -37.65 -3.24
N THR A 100 -16.64 -38.54 -2.45
CA THR A 100 -18.07 -38.92 -2.53
C THR A 100 -18.46 -39.55 -3.88
N VAL A 101 -17.49 -40.10 -4.62
CA VAL A 101 -17.72 -40.72 -5.94
C VAL A 101 -18.24 -42.14 -5.78
N GLY A 102 -17.57 -42.95 -4.95
CA GLY A 102 -18.03 -44.28 -4.57
C GLY A 102 -18.29 -45.26 -5.74
N TYR A 103 -17.31 -45.50 -6.60
CA TYR A 103 -17.45 -46.43 -7.74
C TYR A 103 -17.91 -47.85 -7.36
N GLY A 104 -17.62 -48.28 -6.12
CA GLY A 104 -18.08 -49.56 -5.56
C GLY A 104 -17.27 -50.79 -5.96
N ASP A 105 -16.20 -50.59 -6.74
CA ASP A 105 -15.24 -51.60 -7.17
C ASP A 105 -14.38 -52.16 -6.02
N ILE A 106 -14.04 -51.33 -5.04
CA ILE A 106 -13.50 -51.75 -3.73
C ILE A 106 -14.55 -51.43 -2.66
N ASN A 107 -14.85 -52.39 -1.79
CA ASN A 107 -15.90 -52.25 -0.78
C ASN A 107 -15.57 -53.02 0.51
N LEU A 108 -16.35 -52.74 1.56
CA LEU A 108 -16.20 -53.36 2.88
C LEU A 108 -17.24 -54.47 3.15
N LEU A 109 -17.88 -55.06 2.13
CA LEU A 109 -18.98 -56.01 2.35
C LEU A 109 -18.54 -57.24 3.15
N GLU A 110 -17.36 -57.77 2.83
CA GLU A 110 -16.75 -58.94 3.48
C GLU A 110 -15.87 -58.58 4.68
N ALA A 111 -15.70 -57.29 4.98
CA ALA A 111 -14.83 -56.83 6.06
C ALA A 111 -15.39 -57.15 7.47
N PRO A 112 -14.51 -57.40 8.46
CA PRO A 112 -14.92 -57.59 9.84
C PRO A 112 -15.59 -56.32 10.40
N ALA A 113 -16.51 -56.50 11.35
CA ALA A 113 -17.26 -55.41 12.00
C ALA A 113 -16.42 -54.18 12.43
N PRO A 114 -15.25 -54.31 13.07
CA PRO A 114 -14.43 -53.14 13.42
C PRO A 114 -13.96 -52.34 12.20
N LEU A 115 -13.64 -53.00 11.09
CA LEU A 115 -13.18 -52.33 9.87
C LEU A 115 -14.33 -51.62 9.15
N LYS A 116 -15.54 -52.20 9.18
CA LYS A 116 -16.77 -51.54 8.72
C LYS A 116 -17.07 -50.27 9.52
N LEU A 117 -16.95 -50.34 10.85
CA LEU A 117 -17.15 -49.18 11.72
C LEU A 117 -16.12 -48.08 11.44
N PHE A 118 -14.85 -48.46 11.26
CA PHE A 118 -13.81 -47.53 10.81
C PHE A 118 -14.17 -46.87 9.48
N GLY A 119 -14.60 -47.64 8.48
CA GLY A 119 -15.04 -47.12 7.19
C GLY A 119 -16.19 -46.09 7.30
N ILE A 120 -17.20 -46.36 8.14
CA ILE A 120 -18.31 -45.42 8.40
C ILE A 120 -17.80 -44.12 9.00
N VAL A 121 -17.00 -44.19 10.06
CA VAL A 121 -16.43 -43.01 10.72
C VAL A 121 -15.56 -42.23 9.72
N MET A 122 -14.76 -42.94 8.93
CA MET A 122 -13.88 -42.37 7.93
C MET A 122 -14.65 -41.64 6.82
N ILE A 123 -15.78 -42.19 6.34
CA ILE A 123 -16.65 -41.52 5.36
C ILE A 123 -17.22 -40.21 5.93
N ILE A 124 -17.74 -40.24 7.17
CA ILE A 124 -18.35 -39.06 7.80
C ILE A 124 -17.29 -37.97 8.03
N VAL A 125 -16.16 -38.33 8.65
CA VAL A 125 -15.06 -37.39 8.95
C VAL A 125 -14.42 -36.89 7.66
N GLY A 126 -14.15 -37.77 6.69
CA GLY A 126 -13.59 -37.42 5.40
C GLY A 126 -14.46 -36.45 4.62
N GLY A 127 -15.77 -36.70 4.56
CA GLY A 127 -16.73 -35.79 3.93
C GLY A 127 -16.80 -34.43 4.62
N LEU A 128 -16.82 -34.38 5.96
CA LEU A 128 -16.83 -33.13 6.72
C LEU A 128 -15.56 -32.31 6.49
N VAL A 129 -14.40 -32.95 6.52
CA VAL A 129 -13.10 -32.28 6.28
C VAL A 129 -13.01 -31.81 4.83
N LEU A 130 -13.47 -32.59 3.85
CA LEU A 130 -13.49 -32.17 2.45
C LEU A 130 -14.40 -30.95 2.24
N ALA A 131 -15.59 -30.93 2.83
CA ALA A 131 -16.48 -29.78 2.79
C ALA A 131 -15.86 -28.53 3.43
N LEU A 132 -15.17 -28.69 4.58
CA LEU A 132 -14.45 -27.60 5.24
C LEU A 132 -13.30 -27.06 4.38
N VAL A 133 -12.49 -27.95 3.79
CA VAL A 133 -11.40 -27.55 2.89
C VAL A 133 -11.96 -26.80 1.68
N PHE A 134 -13.04 -27.29 1.07
CA PHE A 134 -13.69 -26.62 -0.05
C PHE A 134 -14.23 -25.24 0.33
N GLY A 135 -14.85 -25.11 1.51
CA GLY A 135 -15.30 -23.83 2.06
C GLY A 135 -14.15 -22.85 2.24
N LEU A 136 -13.07 -23.25 2.92
CA LEU A 136 -11.90 -22.41 3.14
C LEU A 136 -11.21 -21.99 1.83
N VAL A 137 -11.11 -22.89 0.86
CA VAL A 137 -10.55 -22.57 -0.47
C VAL A 137 -11.46 -21.60 -1.21
N THR A 138 -12.77 -21.79 -1.14
CA THR A 138 -13.74 -20.87 -1.74
C THR A 138 -13.65 -19.48 -1.11
N ASP A 139 -13.61 -19.39 0.22
CA ASP A 139 -13.45 -18.13 0.95
C ASP A 139 -12.13 -17.43 0.59
N ALA A 140 -11.03 -18.18 0.45
CA ALA A 140 -9.75 -17.61 0.02
C ALA A 140 -9.82 -17.05 -1.42
N ILE A 141 -10.47 -17.77 -2.35
CA ILE A 141 -10.62 -17.33 -3.74
C ILE A 141 -11.57 -16.13 -3.83
N VAL A 142 -12.71 -16.19 -3.13
CA VAL A 142 -13.74 -15.15 -3.11
C VAL A 142 -13.21 -13.91 -2.40
N GLY A 143 -12.58 -14.04 -1.24
CA GLY A 143 -11.98 -12.94 -0.49
C GLY A 143 -10.97 -12.14 -1.33
N VAL A 144 -10.10 -12.82 -2.08
CA VAL A 144 -9.14 -12.17 -2.98
C VAL A 144 -9.81 -11.45 -4.16
N ARG A 145 -10.91 -11.99 -4.68
CA ARG A 145 -11.66 -11.38 -5.81
C ARG A 145 -12.51 -10.20 -5.35
N VAL A 146 -13.19 -10.33 -4.21
CA VAL A 146 -14.03 -9.28 -3.63
C VAL A 146 -13.17 -8.12 -3.14
N ALA A 147 -12.05 -8.36 -2.47
CA ALA A 147 -11.10 -7.31 -2.08
C ALA A 147 -10.60 -6.51 -3.29
N ARG A 148 -10.22 -7.19 -4.39
CA ARG A 148 -9.81 -6.52 -5.63
C ARG A 148 -10.95 -5.80 -6.34
N ALA A 149 -12.16 -6.36 -6.34
CA ALA A 149 -13.35 -5.75 -6.93
C ALA A 149 -13.80 -4.50 -6.17
N LEU A 150 -13.59 -4.47 -4.85
CA LEU A 150 -13.83 -3.30 -3.98
C LEU A 150 -12.71 -2.25 -4.05
N GLY A 151 -11.64 -2.51 -4.80
CA GLY A 151 -10.51 -1.57 -4.94
C GLY A 151 -9.52 -1.61 -3.78
N GLN A 152 -9.55 -2.65 -2.94
CA GLN A 152 -8.54 -2.86 -1.90
C GLN A 152 -7.25 -3.37 -2.57
N HIS A 153 -6.32 -2.45 -2.78
CA HIS A 153 -4.99 -2.78 -3.24
C HIS A 153 -4.15 -3.34 -2.07
N PRO A 154 -3.34 -4.38 -2.29
CA PRO A 154 -2.51 -4.93 -1.24
C PRO A 154 -1.48 -3.90 -0.78
N VAL A 155 -1.25 -3.83 0.53
CA VAL A 155 -0.22 -2.97 1.12
C VAL A 155 1.15 -3.32 0.50
N PRO A 156 1.95 -2.34 0.04
CA PRO A 156 3.26 -2.60 -0.53
C PRO A 156 4.17 -3.30 0.49
N ARG A 157 5.12 -4.09 -0.02
CA ARG A 157 5.99 -4.91 0.84
C ARG A 157 7.21 -4.20 1.39
N ARG A 158 7.59 -3.06 0.80
CA ARG A 158 8.79 -2.28 1.14
C ARG A 158 8.76 -0.91 0.47
N ASP A 159 9.58 -0.01 0.97
CA ASP A 159 9.87 1.32 0.40
C ASP A 159 8.63 2.19 0.19
N HIS A 160 7.58 1.95 0.98
CA HIS A 160 6.33 2.68 0.93
C HIS A 160 6.19 3.69 2.05
N VAL A 161 5.34 4.69 1.82
CA VAL A 161 4.96 5.69 2.81
C VAL A 161 3.58 5.35 3.37
N ILE A 162 3.45 5.35 4.69
CA ILE A 162 2.18 5.13 5.37
C ILE A 162 1.60 6.50 5.72
N VAL A 163 0.35 6.74 5.34
CA VAL A 163 -0.36 8.00 5.65
C VAL A 163 -1.58 7.66 6.48
N CYS A 164 -1.54 8.01 7.77
CA CYS A 164 -2.63 7.82 8.72
C CYS A 164 -3.49 9.08 8.79
N GLY A 165 -4.78 8.93 8.47
CA GLY A 165 -5.73 10.02 8.29
C GLY A 165 -5.79 10.47 6.84
N VAL A 166 -6.94 10.29 6.19
CA VAL A 166 -7.20 10.57 4.77
C VAL A 166 -8.08 11.82 4.61
N GLY A 167 -8.17 12.64 5.66
CA GLY A 167 -8.83 13.93 5.61
C GLY A 167 -8.13 14.94 4.68
N LYS A 168 -8.47 16.22 4.81
CA LYS A 168 -7.99 17.30 3.91
C LYS A 168 -6.48 17.30 3.68
N THR A 169 -5.68 17.22 4.75
CA THR A 169 -4.21 17.23 4.63
C THR A 169 -3.66 15.90 4.12
N GLY A 170 -4.14 14.78 4.66
CA GLY A 170 -3.70 13.45 4.25
C GLY A 170 -3.99 13.13 2.79
N GLY A 171 -5.18 13.49 2.29
CA GLY A 171 -5.55 13.33 0.88
C GLY A 171 -4.60 14.08 -0.06
N ARG A 172 -4.23 15.32 0.25
CA ARG A 172 -3.26 16.10 -0.54
C ARG A 172 -1.85 15.52 -0.52
N ILE A 173 -1.44 14.97 0.63
CA ILE A 173 -0.16 14.27 0.75
C ILE A 173 -0.16 13.01 -0.12
N ILE A 174 -1.25 12.24 -0.10
CA ILE A 174 -1.41 11.05 -0.93
C ILE A 174 -1.35 11.43 -2.42
N GLU A 175 -2.06 12.47 -2.85
CA GLU A 175 -1.97 12.99 -4.22
C GLU A 175 -0.53 13.32 -4.62
N ALA A 176 0.18 14.10 -3.80
CA ALA A 176 1.57 14.49 -4.07
C ALA A 176 2.53 13.29 -4.11
N LEU A 177 2.33 12.28 -3.24
CA LEU A 177 3.13 11.06 -3.25
C LEU A 177 2.90 10.25 -4.53
N VAL A 178 1.65 10.13 -4.97
CA VAL A 178 1.28 9.42 -6.19
C VAL A 178 1.84 10.14 -7.43
N GLU A 179 1.72 11.46 -7.51
CA GLU A 179 2.32 12.28 -8.57
C GLU A 179 3.85 12.13 -8.63
N ALA A 180 4.50 12.03 -7.46
CA ALA A 180 5.94 11.79 -7.36
C ALA A 180 6.34 10.32 -7.60
N GLY A 181 5.40 9.42 -7.87
CA GLY A 181 5.67 7.99 -8.08
C GLY A 181 6.14 7.25 -6.84
N VAL A 182 5.85 7.76 -5.64
CA VAL A 182 6.22 7.15 -4.36
C VAL A 182 5.09 6.22 -3.91
N PRO A 183 5.33 4.91 -3.72
CA PRO A 183 4.32 4.00 -3.22
C PRO A 183 3.82 4.42 -1.84
N CYS A 184 2.51 4.45 -1.65
CA CYS A 184 1.92 4.79 -0.36
C CYS A 184 0.74 3.87 0.01
N VAL A 185 0.39 3.88 1.28
CA VAL A 185 -0.80 3.24 1.85
C VAL A 185 -1.53 4.27 2.70
N ALA A 186 -2.84 4.35 2.51
CA ALA A 186 -3.75 5.18 3.28
C ALA A 186 -4.31 4.37 4.45
N VAL A 187 -4.40 4.97 5.63
CA VAL A 187 -5.04 4.39 6.82
C VAL A 187 -6.12 5.36 7.30
N GLU A 188 -7.35 4.90 7.44
CA GLU A 188 -8.44 5.72 7.98
C GLU A 188 -9.29 4.90 8.94
N ARG A 189 -9.71 5.50 10.05
CA ARG A 189 -10.56 4.82 11.03
C ARG A 189 -12.02 4.83 10.60
N ASP A 190 -12.49 5.96 10.10
CA ASP A 190 -13.88 6.16 9.70
C ASP A 190 -14.04 6.01 8.19
N GLU A 191 -14.60 4.87 7.76
CA GLU A 191 -14.83 4.58 6.35
C GLU A 191 -15.76 5.62 5.68
N ALA A 192 -16.67 6.25 6.43
CA ALA A 192 -17.57 7.27 5.91
C ALA A 192 -16.85 8.62 5.65
N ALA A 193 -15.73 8.88 6.32
CA ALA A 193 -14.92 10.08 6.12
C ALA A 193 -14.01 9.98 4.89
N ILE A 194 -13.91 8.80 4.28
CA ILE A 194 -13.04 8.55 3.13
C ILE A 194 -13.69 9.10 1.87
N ASP A 195 -12.96 9.97 1.16
CA ASP A 195 -13.29 10.26 -0.23
C ASP A 195 -13.00 9.00 -1.08
N SER A 196 -14.00 8.14 -1.19
CA SER A 196 -13.90 6.89 -1.93
C SER A 196 -13.60 7.12 -3.42
N ALA A 197 -13.95 8.28 -3.98
CA ALA A 197 -13.61 8.64 -5.35
C ALA A 197 -12.12 8.97 -5.49
N LEU A 198 -11.53 9.67 -4.51
CA LEU A 198 -10.09 9.94 -4.44
C LEU A 198 -9.28 8.63 -4.38
N ILE A 199 -9.59 7.75 -3.43
CA ILE A 199 -8.86 6.50 -3.24
C ILE A 199 -8.97 5.58 -4.47
N LYS A 200 -10.17 5.45 -5.05
CA LYS A 200 -10.37 4.65 -6.28
C LYS A 200 -9.64 5.23 -7.48
N ARG A 201 -9.65 6.56 -7.64
CA ARG A 201 -8.96 7.27 -8.73
C ARG A 201 -7.44 7.06 -8.65
N LEU A 202 -6.88 7.20 -7.45
CA LEU A 202 -5.45 7.11 -7.22
C LEU A 202 -4.93 5.66 -7.09
N ARG A 203 -5.83 4.68 -6.94
CA ARG A 203 -5.50 3.25 -6.78
C ARG A 203 -4.55 2.99 -5.62
N VAL A 204 -4.72 3.74 -4.54
CA VAL A 204 -3.90 3.65 -3.34
C VAL A 204 -4.49 2.58 -2.41
N PRO A 205 -3.68 1.63 -1.90
CA PRO A 205 -4.06 0.72 -0.82
C PRO A 205 -4.68 1.47 0.36
N LEU A 206 -5.85 1.02 0.82
CA LEU A 206 -6.54 1.59 1.98
C LEU A 206 -6.68 0.51 3.05
N VAL A 207 -6.25 0.84 4.26
CA VAL A 207 -6.47 0.06 5.48
C VAL A 207 -7.49 0.80 6.33
N VAL A 208 -8.64 0.16 6.58
CA VAL A 208 -9.65 0.70 7.49
C VAL A 208 -9.30 0.23 8.90
N GLY A 209 -8.90 1.15 9.78
CA GLY A 209 -8.42 0.82 11.12
C GLY A 209 -7.95 2.04 11.90
N ASP A 210 -7.91 1.90 13.22
CA ASP A 210 -7.39 2.94 14.09
C ASP A 210 -5.86 2.90 14.11
N ALA A 211 -5.21 3.94 13.57
CA ALA A 211 -3.75 4.03 13.52
C ALA A 211 -3.08 4.13 14.91
N SER A 212 -3.86 4.31 15.99
CA SER A 212 -3.40 4.25 17.37
C SER A 212 -3.40 2.83 17.96
N SER A 213 -3.87 1.82 17.23
CA SER A 213 -3.84 0.41 17.65
C SER A 213 -2.64 -0.35 17.10
N GLU A 214 -2.06 -1.24 17.91
CA GLU A 214 -0.96 -2.12 17.48
C GLU A 214 -1.39 -3.04 16.32
N GLU A 215 -2.62 -3.57 16.37
CA GLU A 215 -3.18 -4.44 15.33
C GLU A 215 -3.17 -3.76 13.94
N THR A 216 -3.56 -2.49 13.87
CA THR A 216 -3.53 -1.75 12.60
C THR A 216 -2.08 -1.57 12.15
N LEU A 217 -1.17 -1.18 13.04
CA LEU A 217 0.24 -0.93 12.70
C LEU A 217 0.98 -2.20 12.24
N ASP A 218 0.67 -3.35 12.84
CA ASP A 218 1.22 -4.66 12.45
C ASP A 218 0.91 -4.99 10.98
N SER A 219 -0.29 -4.61 10.50
CA SER A 219 -0.71 -4.84 9.13
C SER A 219 0.06 -3.99 8.10
N LEU A 220 0.72 -2.91 8.53
CA LEU A 220 1.33 -1.89 7.66
C LEU A 220 2.81 -2.14 7.34
N ARG A 221 3.40 -3.19 7.92
CA ARG A 221 4.80 -3.61 7.68
C ARG A 221 5.82 -2.49 7.97
N LEU A 222 5.69 -1.85 9.14
CA LEU A 222 6.49 -0.68 9.55
C LEU A 222 8.00 -0.85 9.34
N GLY A 223 8.56 -2.02 9.64
CA GLY A 223 10.01 -2.29 9.51
C GLY A 223 10.55 -2.24 8.07
N SER A 224 9.68 -2.21 7.06
CA SER A 224 10.03 -2.10 5.64
C SER A 224 9.57 -0.80 4.99
N ALA A 225 8.85 0.04 5.73
CA ALA A 225 8.33 1.31 5.25
C ALA A 225 9.44 2.38 5.25
N ARG A 226 9.31 3.34 4.33
CA ARG A 226 10.21 4.50 4.22
C ARG A 226 9.88 5.55 5.28
N ALA A 227 8.60 5.78 5.52
CA ALA A 227 8.11 6.73 6.52
C ALA A 227 6.66 6.42 6.92
N LEU A 228 6.27 6.89 8.11
CA LEU A 228 4.89 6.95 8.56
C LEU A 228 4.52 8.41 8.83
N MET A 229 3.34 8.83 8.38
CA MET A 229 2.80 10.16 8.57
C MET A 229 1.49 10.09 9.34
N ALA A 230 1.48 10.56 10.59
CA ALA A 230 0.28 10.65 11.42
C ALA A 230 -0.37 12.03 11.23
N MET A 231 -1.41 12.09 10.40
CA MET A 231 -1.99 13.32 9.86
C MET A 231 -3.48 13.51 10.23
N THR A 232 -3.97 12.77 11.24
CA THR A 232 -5.36 12.89 11.69
C THR A 232 -5.62 14.25 12.36
N ASN A 233 -6.88 14.54 12.68
CA ASN A 233 -7.25 15.74 13.45
C ASN A 233 -7.17 15.53 14.97
N ASP A 234 -6.77 14.34 15.42
CA ASP A 234 -6.65 13.99 16.84
C ASP A 234 -5.16 13.91 17.21
N ASP A 235 -4.68 14.91 17.96
CA ASP A 235 -3.29 15.01 18.39
C ASP A 235 -2.88 13.84 19.29
N MET A 236 -3.80 13.32 20.10
CA MET A 236 -3.53 12.18 20.98
C MET A 236 -3.36 10.90 20.16
N ALA A 237 -4.26 10.67 19.20
CA ALA A 237 -4.15 9.53 18.29
C ALA A 237 -2.87 9.60 17.44
N ASN A 238 -2.49 10.80 16.95
CA ASN A 238 -1.25 10.99 16.20
C ASN A 238 -0.01 10.72 17.07
N LEU A 239 0.01 11.16 18.31
CA LEU A 239 1.10 10.92 19.25
C LEU A 239 1.22 9.43 19.60
N GLN A 240 0.10 8.78 19.91
CA GLN A 240 0.07 7.35 20.22
C GLN A 240 0.55 6.52 19.03
N CYS A 241 0.05 6.82 17.82
CA CYS A 241 0.51 6.21 16.57
C CYS A 241 2.03 6.36 16.41
N ALA A 242 2.56 7.56 16.64
CA ALA A 242 3.99 7.84 16.51
C ALA A 242 4.84 7.07 17.53
N LEU A 243 4.41 6.99 18.79
CA LEU A 243 5.10 6.26 19.85
C LEU A 243 5.12 4.75 19.60
N LEU A 244 3.98 4.17 19.20
CA LEU A 244 3.89 2.75 18.85
C LEU A 244 4.75 2.43 17.63
N ALA A 245 4.69 3.27 16.59
CA ALA A 245 5.52 3.10 15.41
C ALA A 245 7.02 3.18 15.74
N HIS A 246 7.42 4.09 16.63
CA HIS A 246 8.80 4.20 17.08
C HIS A 246 9.24 2.99 17.92
N ALA A 247 8.36 2.48 18.80
CA ALA A 247 8.64 1.29 19.59
C ALA A 247 8.82 0.04 18.71
N GLN A 248 7.98 -0.13 17.69
CA GLN A 248 8.05 -1.27 16.78
C GLN A 248 9.18 -1.14 15.74
N ALA A 249 9.43 0.06 15.23
CA ALA A 249 10.43 0.34 14.19
C ALA A 249 11.24 1.61 14.52
N PRO A 250 12.26 1.54 15.40
CA PRO A 250 12.99 2.71 15.89
C PRO A 250 13.71 3.53 14.80
N ARG A 251 13.99 2.91 13.64
CA ARG A 251 14.63 3.56 12.49
C ARG A 251 13.64 4.14 11.48
N LEU A 252 12.34 3.89 11.66
CA LEU A 252 11.31 4.41 10.78
C LEU A 252 11.23 5.93 10.95
N ARG A 253 11.23 6.65 9.83
CA ARG A 253 10.97 8.09 9.86
C ARG A 253 9.50 8.31 10.15
N VAL A 254 9.18 8.88 11.30
CA VAL A 254 7.82 9.21 11.70
C VAL A 254 7.63 10.73 11.63
N VAL A 255 6.63 11.16 10.86
CA VAL A 255 6.18 12.55 10.78
C VAL A 255 4.82 12.60 11.47
N LEU A 256 4.65 13.50 12.44
CA LEU A 256 3.36 13.67 13.10
C LEU A 256 2.86 15.10 12.99
N ARG A 257 1.55 15.22 12.83
CA ARG A 257 0.83 16.47 12.95
C ARG A 257 0.40 16.65 14.40
N LEU A 258 0.78 17.77 14.99
CA LEU A 258 0.28 18.25 16.28
C LEU A 258 -0.19 19.69 16.10
N PHE A 259 -1.38 20.04 16.57
CA PHE A 259 -1.81 21.44 16.52
C PHE A 259 -1.05 22.29 17.53
N ASP A 260 -0.83 21.75 18.73
CA ASP A 260 -0.13 22.41 19.82
C ASP A 260 1.39 22.45 19.57
N HIS A 261 1.95 23.66 19.44
CA HIS A 261 3.36 23.91 19.18
C HIS A 261 4.26 23.59 20.38
N ASP A 262 3.80 23.83 21.60
CA ASP A 262 4.57 23.55 22.81
C ASP A 262 4.64 22.04 23.03
N LEU A 263 3.53 21.33 22.81
CA LEU A 263 3.50 19.87 22.82
C LEU A 263 4.42 19.30 21.74
N ALA A 264 4.35 19.82 20.51
CA ALA A 264 5.22 19.43 19.42
C ALA A 264 6.71 19.51 19.78
N THR A 265 7.10 20.65 20.35
CA THR A 265 8.50 20.90 20.73
C THR A 265 8.95 19.99 21.88
N ARG A 266 8.07 19.72 22.86
CA ARG A 266 8.38 18.80 23.97
C ARG A 266 8.53 17.36 23.49
N VAL A 267 7.63 16.89 22.62
CA VAL A 267 7.66 15.53 22.06
C VAL A 267 8.94 15.33 21.24
N GLU A 268 9.31 16.28 20.38
CA GLU A 268 10.52 16.20 19.58
C GLU A 268 11.79 16.07 20.45
N ARG A 269 11.91 16.86 21.53
CA ARG A 269 13.04 16.78 22.45
C ARG A 269 13.07 15.49 23.27
N ALA A 270 11.91 14.99 23.68
CA ALA A 270 11.81 13.84 24.57
C ALA A 270 11.95 12.49 23.85
N THR A 271 11.49 12.40 22.61
CA THR A 271 11.39 11.13 21.87
C THR A 271 12.34 11.04 20.68
N GLY A 272 12.90 12.16 20.22
CA GLY A 272 13.71 12.18 19.01
C GLY A 272 12.91 11.90 17.72
N ILE A 273 11.57 11.93 17.78
CA ILE A 273 10.72 11.73 16.61
C ILE A 273 10.89 12.93 15.66
N HIS A 274 11.50 12.66 14.50
CA HIS A 274 11.95 13.67 13.55
C HIS A 274 10.81 14.23 12.67
N LEU A 275 10.41 15.48 12.95
CA LEU A 275 9.29 16.27 12.39
C LEU A 275 7.95 16.08 13.09
N SER A 276 7.76 16.80 14.20
CA SER A 276 6.46 17.36 14.53
C SER A 276 6.30 18.71 13.82
N ARG A 277 5.18 18.92 13.12
CA ARG A 277 4.88 20.22 12.49
C ARG A 277 3.47 20.67 12.84
N SER A 278 3.35 21.85 13.42
CA SER A 278 2.06 22.51 13.62
C SER A 278 1.58 23.12 12.31
N VAL A 279 0.43 22.65 11.84
CA VAL A 279 -0.21 23.20 10.63
C VAL A 279 -0.55 24.66 10.82
N SER A 280 -0.98 25.06 12.01
CA SER A 280 -1.25 26.46 12.35
C SER A 280 0.03 27.31 12.31
N SER A 281 1.15 26.80 12.83
CA SER A 281 2.45 27.48 12.75
C SER A 281 2.97 27.60 11.31
N LEU A 282 2.73 26.60 10.46
CA LEU A 282 3.10 26.65 9.05
C LEU A 282 2.19 27.58 8.22
N ALA A 283 0.91 27.68 8.57
CA ALA A 283 -0.07 28.47 7.82
C ALA A 283 -0.18 29.93 8.27
N ALA A 284 -0.01 30.20 9.58
CA ALA A 284 -0.08 31.56 10.13
C ALA A 284 0.79 32.59 9.39
N PRO A 285 2.03 32.27 8.98
CA PRO A 285 2.86 33.16 8.16
C PRO A 285 2.19 33.65 6.88
N ALA A 286 1.52 32.74 6.16
CA ALA A 286 0.82 33.03 4.91
C ALA A 286 -0.46 33.85 5.16
N PHE A 287 -1.22 33.52 6.22
CA PHE A 287 -2.39 34.29 6.61
C PHE A 287 -2.03 35.71 7.07
N VAL A 288 -0.97 35.86 7.86
CA VAL A 288 -0.43 37.16 8.28
C VAL A 288 0.02 37.97 7.06
N ALA A 289 0.76 37.36 6.13
CA ALA A 289 1.15 38.03 4.89
C ALA A 289 -0.07 38.52 4.09
N ALA A 290 -1.12 37.70 3.96
CA ALA A 290 -2.35 38.06 3.27
C ALA A 290 -3.14 39.19 3.96
N ILE A 291 -3.23 39.20 5.29
CA ILE A 291 -3.95 40.23 6.06
C ILE A 291 -3.27 41.59 5.98
N PHE A 292 -1.93 41.62 6.03
CA PHE A 292 -1.20 42.89 6.00
C PHE A 292 -1.18 43.55 4.61
N GLY A 293 -1.86 42.99 3.61
CA GLY A 293 -1.98 43.57 2.26
C GLY A 293 -0.65 43.71 1.51
N ARG A 294 0.45 43.26 2.11
CA ARG A 294 1.77 43.26 1.51
C ARG A 294 1.76 42.19 0.45
N ARG A 295 2.05 42.57 -0.80
CA ARG A 295 2.27 41.64 -1.91
C ARG A 295 3.56 40.86 -1.65
N ALA A 296 3.53 39.94 -0.68
CA ALA A 296 4.62 39.03 -0.44
C ALA A 296 4.61 38.00 -1.57
N ALA A 297 5.66 38.04 -2.40
CA ALA A 297 5.87 37.07 -3.47
C ALA A 297 6.02 35.64 -2.93
N ALA A 298 6.56 35.48 -1.71
CA ALA A 298 6.62 34.21 -1.01
C ALA A 298 6.78 34.38 0.50
N VAL A 299 6.50 33.33 1.26
CA VAL A 299 6.75 33.26 2.71
C VAL A 299 7.56 32.00 3.01
N LEU A 300 8.67 32.17 3.74
CA LEU A 300 9.61 31.11 4.08
C LEU A 300 9.64 30.93 5.61
N PRO A 301 9.08 29.83 6.14
CA PRO A 301 9.28 29.47 7.54
C PRO A 301 10.70 28.91 7.74
N ILE A 302 11.49 29.54 8.60
CA ILE A 302 12.85 29.09 8.96
C ILE A 302 12.91 28.92 10.48
N GLY A 303 12.84 27.67 10.95
CA GLY A 303 12.75 27.38 12.38
C GLY A 303 11.48 27.96 12.98
N ASN A 304 11.62 28.86 13.95
CA ASN A 304 10.52 29.61 14.57
C ASN A 304 10.36 31.03 13.99
N GLU A 305 11.18 31.40 13.02
CA GLU A 305 11.13 32.71 12.36
C GLU A 305 10.42 32.60 11.00
N VAL A 306 9.80 33.70 10.61
CA VAL A 306 9.09 33.81 9.33
C VAL A 306 9.78 34.88 8.50
N LEU A 307 10.36 34.46 7.39
CA LEU A 307 10.84 35.37 6.38
C LEU A 307 9.77 35.59 5.32
N GLN A 308 9.62 36.81 4.85
CA GLN A 308 8.77 37.14 3.70
C GLN A 308 9.66 37.64 2.57
N ILE A 309 9.33 37.23 1.34
CA ILE A 309 9.88 37.81 0.12
C ILE A 309 8.89 38.84 -0.36
N VAL A 310 9.32 40.10 -0.47
CA VAL A 310 8.49 41.23 -0.90
C VAL A 310 9.19 41.94 -2.05
N ASP A 311 8.40 42.38 -3.02
CA ASP A 311 8.86 43.26 -4.09
C ASP A 311 8.57 44.71 -3.67
N LEU A 312 9.62 45.52 -3.62
CA LEU A 312 9.58 46.94 -3.28
C LEU A 312 10.07 47.76 -4.47
N THR A 313 9.52 48.95 -4.66
CA THR A 313 10.08 49.92 -5.60
C THR A 313 10.88 50.94 -4.80
N ALA A 314 12.15 51.13 -5.15
CA ALA A 314 12.98 52.13 -4.48
C ALA A 314 12.49 53.54 -4.83
N GLU A 315 12.24 54.39 -3.85
CA GLU A 315 11.91 55.81 -4.11
C GLU A 315 13.08 56.75 -3.82
N ARG A 316 14.12 56.24 -3.15
CA ARG A 316 15.32 56.99 -2.79
C ARG A 316 16.58 56.28 -3.28
N PRO A 317 17.62 57.05 -3.67
CA PRO A 317 18.90 56.46 -4.01
C PRO A 317 19.53 55.83 -2.75
N THR A 318 19.93 54.57 -2.87
CA THR A 318 20.58 53.78 -1.82
C THR A 318 21.54 52.78 -2.48
N ASP A 319 22.32 52.04 -1.69
CA ASP A 319 23.01 50.85 -2.18
C ASP A 319 22.53 49.60 -1.42
N VAL A 320 22.86 48.42 -1.94
CA VAL A 320 22.47 47.14 -1.34
C VAL A 320 23.01 47.00 0.08
N SER A 321 24.25 47.41 0.34
CA SER A 321 24.89 47.31 1.66
C SER A 321 24.20 48.12 2.75
N ALA A 322 23.69 49.30 2.41
CA ALA A 322 22.94 50.19 3.30
C ALA A 322 21.55 49.60 3.63
N LEU A 323 20.94 48.90 2.67
CA LEU A 323 19.66 48.20 2.86
C LEU A 323 19.83 46.98 3.78
N GLU A 324 20.86 46.17 3.56
CA GLU A 324 21.10 44.96 4.35
C GLU A 324 21.69 45.25 5.73
N GLY A 325 22.55 46.27 5.86
CA GLY A 325 23.22 46.60 7.12
C GLY A 325 22.32 47.22 8.18
N ALA A 326 21.16 47.75 7.79
CA ALA A 326 20.26 48.50 8.66
C ALA A 326 19.06 47.70 9.18
N CYS A 327 18.75 46.57 8.54
CA CYS A 327 17.49 45.86 8.73
C CYS A 327 17.75 44.35 8.82
N GLN A 328 16.84 43.60 9.45
CA GLN A 328 16.84 42.13 9.37
C GLN A 328 16.29 41.64 8.03
N ALA A 329 16.87 42.15 6.94
CA ALA A 329 16.44 41.92 5.57
C ALA A 329 17.65 41.80 4.64
N ARG A 330 17.51 41.05 3.55
CA ARG A 330 18.51 40.81 2.52
C ARG A 330 17.92 41.06 1.14
N VAL A 331 18.69 41.69 0.26
CA VAL A 331 18.30 41.95 -1.12
C VAL A 331 18.56 40.69 -1.94
N LEU A 332 17.51 40.12 -2.51
CA LEU A 332 17.59 38.95 -3.39
C LEU A 332 17.79 39.34 -4.85
N ALA A 333 17.20 40.45 -5.30
CA ALA A 333 17.38 40.93 -6.66
C ALA A 333 17.13 42.44 -6.79
N VAL A 334 17.78 43.07 -7.77
CA VAL A 334 17.51 44.45 -8.23
C VAL A 334 17.27 44.41 -9.73
N ASN A 335 16.12 44.91 -10.20
CA ASN A 335 15.70 44.90 -11.61
C ASN A 335 15.87 43.53 -12.29
N GLY A 336 15.53 42.46 -11.57
CA GLY A 336 15.66 41.08 -12.06
C GLY A 336 17.07 40.47 -12.00
N THR A 337 18.09 41.24 -11.62
CA THR A 337 19.45 40.71 -11.39
C THR A 337 19.52 40.07 -10.01
N ALA A 338 19.64 38.74 -9.97
CA ALA A 338 19.70 37.99 -8.71
C ALA A 338 21.06 38.15 -8.02
N PHE A 339 21.02 38.21 -6.68
CA PHE A 339 22.19 38.30 -5.79
C PHE A 339 23.17 39.42 -6.19
N PRO A 340 22.73 40.69 -6.20
CA PRO A 340 23.57 41.82 -6.56
C PRO A 340 24.76 41.99 -5.60
N GLU A 341 25.86 42.55 -6.09
CA GLU A 341 26.99 42.88 -5.21
C GLU A 341 26.60 43.96 -4.19
N PRO A 342 27.22 43.98 -2.98
CA PRO A 342 26.82 44.90 -1.90
C PRO A 342 26.88 46.39 -2.27
N HIS A 343 27.73 46.78 -3.22
CA HIS A 343 27.93 48.18 -3.61
C HIS A 343 27.14 48.59 -4.85
N VAL A 344 26.22 47.73 -5.33
CA VAL A 344 25.35 48.08 -6.47
C VAL A 344 24.43 49.23 -6.04
N PRO A 345 24.45 50.37 -6.75
CA PRO A 345 23.52 51.45 -6.49
C PRO A 345 22.12 51.03 -6.91
N VAL A 346 21.14 51.37 -6.08
CA VAL A 346 19.72 51.22 -6.32
C VAL A 346 19.16 52.62 -6.55
N ALA A 347 18.68 52.86 -7.76
CA ALA A 347 18.12 54.14 -8.16
C ALA A 347 16.61 54.22 -7.84
N PRO A 348 16.06 55.43 -7.69
CA PRO A 348 14.61 55.60 -7.64
C PRO A 348 13.93 55.00 -8.87
N GLY A 349 12.90 54.20 -8.67
CA GLY A 349 12.17 53.45 -9.69
C GLY A 349 12.63 51.99 -9.86
N ASP A 350 13.76 51.58 -9.27
CA ASP A 350 14.24 50.21 -9.36
C ASP A 350 13.34 49.25 -8.55
N GLU A 351 13.06 48.08 -9.12
CA GLU A 351 12.39 46.98 -8.42
C GLU A 351 13.41 46.19 -7.61
N VAL A 352 13.21 46.17 -6.30
CA VAL A 352 14.06 45.47 -5.33
C VAL A 352 13.26 44.33 -4.71
N ARG A 353 13.69 43.10 -4.95
CA ARG A 353 13.15 41.92 -4.28
C ARG A 353 13.95 41.66 -3.02
N VAL A 354 13.27 41.60 -1.87
CA VAL A 354 13.92 41.51 -0.56
C VAL A 354 13.34 40.35 0.23
N VAL A 355 14.18 39.62 0.95
CA VAL A 355 13.77 38.65 1.97
C VAL A 355 14.09 39.16 3.37
N GLY A 356 13.14 39.12 4.29
CA GLY A 356 13.40 39.58 5.67
C GLY A 356 12.31 39.18 6.65
N THR A 357 12.57 39.41 7.95
CA THR A 357 11.53 39.25 8.98
C THR A 357 10.46 40.33 8.81
N VAL A 358 9.28 40.13 9.40
CA VAL A 358 8.21 41.15 9.37
C VAL A 358 8.70 42.49 9.92
N ARG A 359 9.52 42.48 10.98
CA ARG A 359 10.15 43.69 11.54
C ARG A 359 11.19 44.27 10.60
N GLY A 360 12.09 43.44 10.08
CA GLY A 360 13.14 43.88 9.15
C GLY A 360 12.58 44.53 7.89
N LEU A 361 11.51 43.97 7.32
CA LEU A 361 10.84 44.53 6.15
C LEU A 361 10.12 45.84 6.46
N ALA A 362 9.46 45.97 7.61
CA ALA A 362 8.83 47.23 8.02
C ALA A 362 9.85 48.36 8.27
N ASP A 363 11.04 48.01 8.78
CA ASP A 363 12.14 48.96 8.94
C ASP A 363 12.75 49.37 7.60
N LEU A 364 12.85 48.41 6.66
CA LEU A 364 13.37 48.65 5.32
C LEU A 364 12.42 49.52 4.50
N GLU A 365 11.13 49.23 4.53
CA GLU A 365 10.09 49.98 3.83
C GLU A 365 10.10 51.45 4.25
N ARG A 366 10.19 51.74 5.57
CA ARG A 366 10.31 53.12 6.07
C ARG A 366 11.53 53.89 5.55
N ARG A 367 12.59 53.18 5.14
CA ARG A 367 13.84 53.77 4.62
C ARG A 367 13.82 53.94 3.10
N VAL A 368 13.13 53.04 2.40
CA VAL A 368 13.10 52.93 0.94
C VAL A 368 11.87 53.60 0.30
N VAL A 369 10.74 53.60 1.02
CA VAL A 369 9.43 54.12 0.61
C VAL A 369 8.97 55.13 1.68
N PRO A 370 8.77 56.43 1.36
CA PRO A 370 8.16 57.36 2.29
C PRO A 370 6.72 56.95 2.53
N SER A 371 6.34 56.89 3.80
CA SER A 371 4.94 56.76 4.21
C SER A 371 4.12 57.91 3.62
N ALA A 372 3.19 57.62 2.71
CA ALA A 372 2.08 58.50 2.35
C ALA A 372 1.04 58.59 3.50
N ALA A 373 1.51 58.79 4.73
CA ALA A 373 0.67 59.00 5.90
C ALA A 373 1.17 60.27 6.61
N GLY A 374 0.91 61.39 5.96
CA GLY A 374 1.15 62.73 6.49
C GLY A 374 0.05 63.74 6.14
N ASP A 375 -0.85 63.45 5.19
CA ASP A 375 -1.83 64.43 4.70
C ASP A 375 -3.28 64.24 5.21
N ASP A 376 -3.60 63.16 5.94
CA ASP A 376 -4.96 62.96 6.47
C ASP A 376 -5.18 63.54 7.88
N ALA A 377 -4.22 64.26 8.44
CA ALA A 377 -4.31 64.84 9.79
C ALA A 377 -4.68 66.33 9.84
N ASN A 378 -4.84 67.02 8.70
CA ASN A 378 -5.08 68.47 8.67
C ASN A 378 -6.45 68.91 8.10
N GLU A 379 -7.36 68.00 7.76
CA GLU A 379 -8.72 68.36 7.27
C GLU A 379 -9.85 68.18 8.31
N ARG A 380 -9.54 67.88 9.58
CA ARG A 380 -10.56 67.69 10.63
C ARG A 380 -10.69 68.82 11.66
N ASP A 381 -10.14 70.01 11.41
CA ASP A 381 -10.25 71.14 12.36
C ASP A 381 -10.86 72.44 11.80
N GLU A 382 -11.43 72.42 10.59
CA GLU A 382 -12.11 73.62 10.02
C GLU A 382 -13.65 73.51 9.88
N THR A 383 -14.29 72.47 10.41
CA THR A 383 -15.78 72.37 10.45
C THR A 383 -16.40 72.53 11.83
N ALA A 384 -15.67 73.08 12.81
CA ALA A 384 -16.21 73.43 14.11
C ALA A 384 -15.84 74.85 14.54
N ARG A 385 -16.41 75.87 13.87
CA ARG A 385 -16.68 77.19 14.44
C ARG A 385 -17.96 77.79 13.90
#